data_AF-A0A935FRL2-F1
#
_entry.id   AF-A0A935FRL2-F1
#
_cell.length_a   1.000
_cell.length_b   1.000
_cell.length_c   1.000
_cell.angle_alpha   90.00
_cell.angle_beta   90.00
_cell.angle_gamma   90.00
#
_symmetry.space_group_name_H-M   'P 1'
#
loop_
_entity.id
_entity.type
_entity.pdbx_description
1 polymer ?
#
loop_
_entity_poly.entity_id
_entity_poly.type
_entity_poly.pdbx_seq_one_letter_code
_entity_poly.pdbx_strand_id
1 'polypeptide(L)'
;MKSFADYVDSPFFNKKSSITKFFKSITVFYPDFNDESLGREILWKSLYPAKPYNYGVMKNLIHDLTKLAEDFASQSRIKRIIHCTGLNC
;
A
#
# COMPACT_ATOMS: atom_id res chain seq x y z
N MET A 1 5.24 1.95 9.65
CA MET A 1 3.91 1.99 9.01
C MET A 1 3.44 3.40 8.68
N LYS A 2 3.47 4.38 9.62
CA LYS A 2 2.97 5.76 9.38
C LYS A 2 3.49 6.44 8.11
N SER A 3 4.81 6.50 7.91
CA SER A 3 5.39 7.17 6.74
C SER A 3 4.99 6.54 5.39
N PHE A 4 4.74 5.23 5.35
CA PHE A 4 4.23 4.58 4.14
C PHE A 4 2.74 4.88 3.94
N ALA A 5 1.96 4.96 5.02
CA ALA A 5 0.56 5.39 4.94
C ALA A 5 0.44 6.81 4.37
N ASP A 6 1.27 7.74 4.84
CA ASP A 6 1.32 9.13 4.33
C ASP A 6 1.72 9.15 2.83
N TYR A 7 2.64 8.28 2.42
CA TYR A 7 3.05 8.14 1.02
C TYR A 7 1.91 7.62 0.14
N VAL A 8 1.17 6.60 0.59
CA VAL A 8 0.04 6.01 -0.16
C VAL A 8 -1.17 6.96 -0.23
N ASP A 9 -1.38 7.81 0.79
CA ASP A 9 -2.45 8.81 0.82
C ASP A 9 -2.07 10.10 0.04
N SER A 10 -0.79 10.27 -0.29
CA SER A 10 -0.30 11.46 -0.99
C SER A 10 -0.82 11.54 -2.44
N PRO A 11 -1.48 12.64 -2.83
CA PRO A 11 -2.00 12.83 -4.20
C PRO A 11 -0.88 12.98 -5.25
N PHE A 12 0.35 13.27 -4.80
CA PHE A 12 1.52 13.36 -5.68
C PHE A 12 1.99 11.97 -6.11
N PHE A 13 2.05 11.02 -5.18
CA PHE A 13 2.57 9.67 -5.43
C PHE A 13 1.47 8.66 -5.82
N ASN A 14 0.23 8.88 -5.38
CA ASN A 14 -0.89 8.00 -5.69
C ASN A 14 -2.17 8.81 -5.97
N LYS A 15 -2.72 8.65 -7.18
CA LYS A 15 -4.00 9.27 -7.59
C LYS A 15 -5.20 8.32 -7.45
N LYS A 16 -4.96 7.03 -7.20
CA LYS A 16 -5.99 6.00 -7.22
C LYS A 16 -6.53 5.79 -5.79
N SER A 17 -7.70 6.35 -5.52
CA SER A 17 -8.39 6.22 -4.22
C SER A 17 -8.72 4.76 -3.86
N SER A 18 -8.85 3.87 -4.86
CA SER A 18 -9.04 2.44 -4.65
C SER A 18 -7.84 1.78 -3.96
N ILE A 19 -6.61 2.20 -4.29
CA ILE A 19 -5.40 1.69 -3.65
C ILE A 19 -5.34 2.15 -2.20
N THR A 20 -5.66 3.42 -1.94
CA THR A 20 -5.70 3.97 -0.58
C THR A 20 -6.70 3.20 0.30
N LYS A 21 -7.90 2.91 -0.23
CA LYS A 21 -8.90 2.09 0.45
C LYS A 21 -8.43 0.65 0.67
N PHE A 22 -7.81 0.05 -0.34
CA PHE A 22 -7.23 -1.28 -0.24
C PHE A 22 -6.15 -1.37 0.84
N PHE A 23 -5.20 -0.44 0.84
CA PHE A 23 -4.18 -0.33 1.88
C PHE A 23 -4.81 -0.19 3.27
N LYS A 24 -5.78 0.71 3.44
CA LYS A 24 -6.49 0.88 4.72
C LYS A 24 -7.14 -0.42 5.19
N SER A 25 -7.77 -1.18 4.30
CA SER A 25 -8.38 -2.48 4.64
C SER A 25 -7.37 -3.54 5.12
N ILE A 26 -6.13 -3.49 4.62
CA ILE A 26 -5.06 -4.43 5.04
C ILE A 26 -4.41 -3.96 6.35
N THR A 27 -4.25 -2.65 6.55
CA THR A 27 -3.53 -2.10 7.72
C THR A 27 -4.21 -2.37 9.05
N VAL A 28 -5.50 -2.74 9.05
CA VAL A 28 -6.22 -3.18 10.26
C VAL A 28 -5.57 -4.41 10.89
N PHE A 29 -4.91 -5.25 10.08
CA PHE A 29 -4.25 -6.49 10.52
C PHE A 29 -2.78 -6.29 10.93
N TYR A 30 -2.28 -5.05 10.93
CA TYR A 30 -0.94 -4.76 11.42
C TYR A 30 -0.88 -4.93 12.96
N PRO A 31 0.21 -5.49 13.53
CA PRO A 31 1.49 -5.83 12.90
C PRO A 31 1.61 -7.25 12.35
N ASP A 32 0.72 -8.17 12.75
CA ASP A 32 0.97 -9.60 12.61
C ASP A 32 0.51 -10.19 11.28
N PHE A 33 -0.48 -9.59 10.60
CA PHE A 33 -1.02 -10.01 9.30
C PHE A 33 -1.46 -11.49 9.19
N ASN A 34 -1.60 -12.19 10.31
CA ASN A 34 -1.90 -13.62 10.36
C ASN A 34 -3.39 -13.92 10.56
N ASP A 35 -4.27 -13.00 10.15
CA ASP A 35 -5.72 -13.14 10.27
C ASP A 35 -6.29 -13.85 9.04
N GLU A 36 -7.14 -14.86 9.22
CA GLU A 36 -7.83 -15.56 8.13
C GLU A 36 -8.71 -14.62 7.28
N SER A 37 -9.14 -13.50 7.86
CA SER A 37 -9.88 -12.45 7.17
C SER A 37 -9.03 -11.59 6.21
N LEU A 38 -7.71 -11.80 6.17
CA LEU A 38 -6.81 -11.30 5.12
C LEU A 38 -6.94 -12.11 3.80
N GLY A 39 -8.03 -12.86 3.64
CA GLY A 39 -8.39 -13.53 2.38
C GLY A 39 -8.80 -12.53 1.29
N ARG A 40 -8.38 -12.78 0.05
CA ARG A 40 -8.67 -11.89 -1.10
C ARG A 40 -10.16 -11.62 -1.32
N GLU A 41 -11.01 -12.64 -1.15
CA GLU A 41 -12.46 -12.48 -1.32
C GLU A 41 -13.10 -11.68 -0.18
N ILE A 42 -12.56 -11.79 1.03
CA ILE A 42 -13.03 -11.05 2.20
C ILE A 42 -12.69 -9.57 2.06
N LEU A 43 -11.42 -9.28 1.72
CA LEU A 43 -10.97 -7.93 1.38
C LEU A 43 -11.78 -7.34 0.22
N TRP A 44 -12.07 -8.14 -0.81
CA TRP A 44 -12.93 -7.71 -1.91
C TRP A 44 -14.32 -7.28 -1.45
N LYS A 45 -14.99 -8.07 -0.61
CA LYS A 45 -16.30 -7.73 -0.07
C LYS A 45 -16.28 -6.45 0.77
N SER A 46 -15.19 -6.18 1.47
CA SER A 46 -15.00 -4.91 2.19
C SER A 46 -14.88 -3.70 1.24
N LEU A 47 -14.17 -3.86 0.11
CA LEU A 47 -13.93 -2.77 -0.84
C LEU A 47 -15.11 -2.53 -1.79
N TYR A 48 -15.77 -3.61 -2.21
CA TYR A 48 -16.79 -3.62 -3.25
C TYR A 48 -17.97 -4.53 -2.85
N PRO A 49 -18.72 -4.21 -1.78
CA PRO A 49 -19.75 -5.09 -1.22
C PRO A 49 -20.86 -5.48 -2.19
N ALA A 50 -21.17 -4.60 -3.14
CA ALA A 50 -22.21 -4.83 -4.15
C ALA A 50 -21.71 -5.51 -5.44
N LYS A 51 -20.42 -5.87 -5.53
CA LYS A 51 -19.83 -6.43 -6.76
C LYS A 51 -19.38 -7.88 -6.56
N PRO A 52 -19.62 -8.76 -7.54
CA PRO A 52 -19.02 -10.09 -7.52
C PRO A 52 -17.49 -9.99 -7.52
N TYR A 53 -16.83 -10.97 -6.92
CA TYR A 53 -15.37 -11.03 -6.87
C TYR A 53 -14.77 -10.94 -8.27
N ASN A 54 -13.84 -10.00 -8.47
CA ASN A 54 -13.11 -9.87 -9.72
C ASN A 54 -11.61 -10.06 -9.47
N TYR A 55 -11.09 -11.20 -9.90
CA TYR A 55 -9.68 -11.55 -9.77
C TYR A 55 -8.75 -10.54 -10.46
N GLY A 56 -9.09 -10.06 -11.65
CA GLY A 56 -8.25 -9.12 -12.40
C GLY A 56 -8.08 -7.79 -11.68
N VAL A 57 -9.18 -7.23 -11.14
CA VAL A 57 -9.14 -5.99 -10.36
C VAL A 57 -8.36 -6.21 -9.07
N MET A 58 -8.59 -7.31 -8.36
CA MET A 58 -7.86 -7.62 -7.12
C MET A 58 -6.36 -7.77 -7.37
N LYS A 59 -5.97 -8.47 -8.44
CA LYS A 59 -4.57 -8.62 -8.86
C LYS A 59 -3.94 -7.26 -9.15
N ASN A 60 -4.66 -6.35 -9.81
CA ASN A 60 -4.16 -5.01 -10.11
C ASN A 60 -4.01 -4.15 -8.84
N LEU A 61 -4.94 -4.24 -7.88
CA LEU A 61 -4.81 -3.54 -6.59
C LEU A 61 -3.56 -3.99 -5.82
N ILE A 62 -3.32 -5.30 -5.78
CA ILE A 62 -2.11 -5.86 -5.16
C ILE A 62 -0.86 -5.37 -5.89
N HIS A 63 -0.84 -5.48 -7.22
CA HIS A 63 0.30 -5.06 -8.02
C HIS A 63 0.65 -3.57 -7.82
N ASP A 64 -0.35 -2.70 -7.88
CA ASP A 64 -0.13 -1.26 -7.75
C ASP A 64 0.32 -0.89 -6.33
N LEU A 65 -0.25 -1.52 -5.29
CA LEU A 65 0.18 -1.29 -3.90
C LEU A 65 1.62 -1.77 -3.68
N THR A 66 1.99 -2.93 -4.25
CA THR A 66 3.38 -3.43 -4.22
C THR A 66 4.33 -2.45 -4.89
N LYS A 67 3.95 -1.88 -6.04
CA LYS A 67 4.76 -0.85 -6.71
C LYS A 67 4.99 0.38 -5.84
N LEU A 68 3.96 0.88 -5.17
CA LEU A 68 4.12 1.99 -4.22
C LEU A 68 5.06 1.63 -3.06
N ALA A 69 5.01 0.40 -2.56
CA ALA A 69 5.90 -0.07 -1.51
C ALA A 69 7.37 -0.14 -1.97
N GLU A 70 7.62 -0.65 -3.17
CA GLU A 70 8.94 -0.69 -3.81
C GLU A 70 9.53 0.72 -3.99
N ASP A 71 8.72 1.65 -4.52
CA ASP A 71 9.13 3.04 -4.73
C ASP A 71 9.44 3.75 -3.42
N PHE A 72 8.58 3.58 -2.41
CA PHE A 72 8.79 4.15 -1.08
C PHE A 72 10.06 3.61 -0.43
N ALA A 73 10.32 2.30 -0.52
CA ALA A 73 11.54 1.68 0.00
C ALA A 73 12.79 2.21 -0.70
N SER A 74 12.72 2.40 -2.02
CA SER A 74 13.81 2.96 -2.83
C SER A 74 14.13 4.41 -2.44
N GLN A 75 13.12 5.26 -2.31
CA GLN A 75 13.30 6.65 -1.85
C GLN A 75 13.83 6.71 -0.42
N SER A 76 13.31 5.86 0.47
CA SER A 76 13.78 5.76 1.86
C SER A 76 15.25 5.35 1.94
N ARG A 77 15.71 4.48 1.04
CA ARG A 77 17.11 4.08 0.93
C ARG A 77 17.99 5.23 0.43
N ILE A 78 17.56 5.98 -0.58
CA ILE A 78 18.29 7.14 -1.10
C ILE A 78 18.45 8.21 -0.02
N LYS A 79 17.39 8.54 0.71
CA LYS A 79 17.44 9.50 1.83
C LYS A 79 18.48 9.10 2.88
N ARG A 80 18.58 7.80 3.18
CA ARG A 80 19.59 7.26 4.11
C ARG A 80 21.01 7.40 3.55
N ILE A 81 21.23 7.07 2.27
CA ILE A 81 22.55 7.18 1.64
C ILE A 81 23.02 8.65 1.65
N ILE A 82 22.19 9.59 1.20
CA ILE A 82 22.55 11.02 1.15
C ILE A 82 22.89 11.55 2.54
N HIS A 83 22.11 11.13 3.56
CA HIS A 83 22.40 11.48 4.95
C HIS A 83 23.73 10.88 5.46
N CYS A 84 24.07 9.64 5.06
CA CYS A 84 25.32 8.99 5.45
C CYS A 84 26.54 9.53 4.68
N THR A 85 26.38 10.03 3.46
CA THR A 85 27.48 10.58 2.63
C THR A 85 27.84 12.02 2.99
N GLY A 86 27.23 12.61 4.02
CA GLY A 86 27.56 13.98 4.46
C GLY A 86 27.25 15.07 3.43
N LEU A 87 26.44 14.78 2.41
CA LEU A 87 25.89 15.80 1.50
C LEU A 87 24.67 16.45 2.17
N ASN A 88 24.90 17.02 3.36
CA ASN A 88 24.13 18.17 3.82
C ASN A 88 24.91 19.38 3.30
N CYS A 89 24.58 19.81 2.08
CA CYS A 89 24.73 21.23 1.75
C CYS A 89 23.51 21.96 2.28
#